data_AF-A0A9E5TLB2-F1
#
_entry.id   AF-A0A9E5TLB2-F1
#
_cell.length_a   1.000
_cell.length_b   1.000
_cell.length_c   1.000
_cell.angle_alpha   90.00
_cell.angle_beta   90.00
_cell.angle_gamma   90.00
#
_symmetry.space_group_name_H-M   'P 1'
#
loop_
_entity.id
_entity.type
_entity.pdbx_description
1 polymer ?
#
loop_
_entity_poly.entity_id
_entity_poly.type
_entity_poly.pdbx_seq_one_letter_code
_entity_poly.pdbx_strand_id
1 'polypeptide(L)' 'PYGPDYRHHRTGEDNGDAHLKNLLTHHQVIIPITDGQLDLGPWQTIFYAEFDGQRRKRVVVKVMGE' A
#
# COMPACT_ATOMS: atom_id res chain seq x y z
N PRO A 1 11.59 4.37 -10.29
CA PRO A 1 12.32 3.22 -10.89
C PRO A 1 13.30 2.69 -9.85
N TYR A 2 13.73 1.42 -9.95
CA TYR A 2 14.91 0.98 -9.18
C TYR A 2 16.14 1.79 -9.60
N GLY A 3 17.04 2.07 -8.67
CA GLY A 3 18.27 2.82 -8.95
C GLY A 3 19.31 2.62 -7.84
N PRO A 4 20.58 2.36 -8.17
CA PRO A 4 21.59 2.02 -7.17
C PRO A 4 22.01 3.21 -6.29
N ASP A 5 21.74 4.45 -6.73
CA ASP A 5 22.32 5.67 -6.14
C ASP A 5 21.37 6.42 -5.20
N TYR A 6 20.31 5.77 -4.70
CA TYR A 6 19.46 6.40 -3.69
C TYR A 6 20.26 6.66 -2.41
N ARG A 7 20.11 7.86 -1.84
CA ARG A 7 20.74 8.21 -0.54
C ARG A 7 20.35 7.25 0.58
N HIS A 8 19.16 6.65 0.47
CA HIS A 8 18.68 5.57 1.34
C HIS A 8 19.71 4.44 1.47
N HIS A 9 20.43 4.10 0.40
CA HIS A 9 21.35 2.95 0.37
C HIS A 9 22.57 3.09 1.26
N ARG A 10 22.81 4.29 1.83
CA ARG A 10 23.81 4.50 2.88
C ARG A 10 23.50 3.72 4.17
N THR A 11 22.28 3.18 4.31
CA THR A 11 21.87 2.31 5.43
C THR A 11 22.20 0.83 5.19
N GLY A 12 22.61 0.44 3.97
CA GLY A 12 22.80 -0.96 3.56
C GLY A 12 21.59 -1.61 2.90
N GLU A 13 20.44 -0.92 2.84
CA GLU A 13 19.22 -1.36 2.15
C GLU A 13 19.21 -0.86 0.69
N ASP A 14 18.59 -1.57 -0.25
CA ASP A 14 18.49 -1.18 -1.67
C ASP A 14 17.06 -0.90 -2.16
N ASN A 15 16.09 -0.91 -1.24
CA ASN A 15 14.65 -0.77 -1.50
C ASN A 15 14.14 0.68 -1.49
N GLY A 16 15.02 1.66 -1.77
CA GLY A 16 14.65 3.08 -1.77
C GLY A 16 13.50 3.41 -2.73
N ASP A 17 13.41 2.68 -3.83
CA ASP A 17 12.32 2.80 -4.80
C ASP A 17 10.98 2.24 -4.29
N ALA A 18 10.99 1.28 -3.36
CA ALA A 18 9.78 0.77 -2.72
C ALA A 18 9.16 1.81 -1.77
N HIS A 19 9.99 2.55 -1.03
CA HIS A 19 9.54 3.69 -0.22
C HIS A 19 8.88 4.77 -1.09
N LEU A 20 9.47 5.08 -2.25
CA LEU A 20 8.90 6.05 -3.19
C LEU A 20 7.61 5.56 -3.84
N LYS A 21 7.49 4.26 -4.18
CA LYS A 21 6.22 3.68 -4.69
C LYS A 21 5.11 3.80 -3.65
N ASN A 22 5.39 3.48 -2.39
CA ASN A 22 4.43 3.64 -1.30
C ASN A 22 3.97 5.10 -1.12
N LEU A 23 4.90 6.06 -1.22
CA LEU A 23 4.54 7.48 -1.17
C LEU A 23 3.64 7.88 -2.35
N LEU A 24 3.92 7.36 -3.55
CA LEU A 24 3.19 7.66 -4.77
C LEU A 24 1.77 7.06 -4.77
N THR A 25 1.62 5.81 -4.36
CA THR A 25 0.32 5.11 -4.40
C THR A 25 -0.54 5.36 -3.17
N HIS A 26 0.05 5.93 -2.12
CA HIS A 26 -0.51 5.97 -0.78
C HIS A 26 -0.61 4.57 -0.13
N HIS A 27 -0.63 4.55 1.19
CA HIS A 27 -0.56 3.30 1.97
C HIS A 27 -1.93 2.78 2.42
N GLN A 28 -3.01 3.53 2.18
CA GLN A 28 -4.36 3.20 2.62
C GLN A 28 -5.44 3.84 1.73
N VAL A 29 -6.65 3.30 1.83
CA VAL A 29 -7.89 3.85 1.27
C VAL A 29 -9.01 3.79 2.30
N ILE A 30 -10.03 4.63 2.15
CA ILE A 30 -11.27 4.60 2.93
C ILE A 30 -12.39 4.18 1.98
N ILE A 31 -13.16 3.17 2.37
CA ILE A 31 -14.25 2.62 1.57
C ILE A 31 -15.56 2.76 2.37
N PRO A 32 -16.60 3.41 1.83
CA PRO A 32 -17.90 3.47 2.49
C PRO A 32 -18.54 2.08 2.58
N ILE A 33 -19.41 1.91 3.57
CA ILE A 33 -20.26 0.73 3.71
C ILE A 33 -21.71 1.24 3.64
N THR A 34 -22.44 0.77 2.64
CA THR A 34 -23.85 1.12 2.39
C THR A 34 -24.65 -0.18 2.41
N ASP A 35 -25.71 -0.24 3.22
CA ASP A 35 -26.56 -1.44 3.40
C ASP A 35 -25.76 -2.73 3.71
N GLY A 36 -24.71 -2.59 4.53
CA GLY A 36 -23.84 -3.71 4.95
C GLY A 36 -22.88 -4.22 3.88
N GLN A 37 -22.74 -3.54 2.73
CA GLN A 37 -21.83 -3.91 1.65
C GLN A 37 -20.78 -2.82 1.38
N LEU A 38 -19.60 -3.22 0.90
CA LEU A 38 -18.59 -2.27 0.43
C LEU A 38 -19.13 -1.52 -0.78
N ASP A 39 -19.19 -0.19 -0.69
CA ASP A 39 -19.72 0.66 -1.75
C ASP A 39 -18.64 0.92 -2.82
N LEU A 40 -18.43 -0.09 -3.65
CA LEU A 40 -17.46 -0.07 -4.75
C LEU A 40 -18.15 0.17 -6.08
N GLY A 41 -17.54 1.00 -6.92
CA GLY A 41 -17.92 1.13 -8.33
C GLY A 41 -17.69 -0.16 -9.12
N PRO A 42 -18.27 -0.29 -10.33
CA PRO A 42 -18.30 -1.54 -11.10
C PRO A 42 -16.93 -2.12 -11.48
N TRP A 43 -15.87 -1.29 -11.42
CA TRP A 43 -14.49 -1.66 -11.77
C TRP A 43 -13.50 -1.42 -10.63
N GLN A 44 -13.98 -1.05 -9.44
CA GLN A 44 -13.09 -0.82 -8.31
C GLN A 44 -12.74 -2.15 -7.65
N THR A 45 -11.48 -2.28 -7.26
CA THR A 45 -10.97 -3.46 -6.55
C THR A 45 -9.85 -3.03 -5.61
N ILE A 46 -9.81 -3.64 -4.44
CA ILE A 46 -8.80 -3.37 -3.41
C ILE A 46 -7.66 -4.36 -3.60
N PHE A 47 -6.44 -3.85 -3.73
CA PHE A 47 -5.23 -4.66 -3.85
C PHE A 47 -4.27 -4.36 -2.72
N TYR A 48 -3.53 -5.40 -2.29
CA TYR A 48 -2.29 -5.21 -1.55
C TYR A 48 -1.13 -5.06 -2.53
N ALA A 49 -0.66 -3.83 -2.72
CA ALA A 49 0.48 -3.54 -3.59
C ALA A 49 1.79 -3.74 -2.82
N GLU A 50 2.42 -4.91 -2.98
CA GLU A 50 3.74 -5.20 -2.41
C GLU A 50 4.85 -4.67 -3.32
N PHE A 51 5.79 -3.92 -2.76
CA PHE A 51 6.90 -3.30 -3.48
C PHE A 51 8.28 -3.77 -3.03
N ASP A 52 8.36 -4.50 -1.91
CA ASP A 52 9.58 -5.06 -1.31
C ASP A 52 9.23 -6.27 -0.43
N GLY A 53 8.94 -7.40 -1.10
CA GLY A 53 8.32 -8.60 -0.53
C GLY A 53 9.29 -9.60 0.11
N GLN A 54 8.95 -10.89 0.04
CA GLN A 54 9.72 -12.04 0.59
C GLN A 54 9.92 -12.03 2.13
N ARG A 55 9.11 -11.24 2.84
CA ARG A 55 9.06 -11.19 4.30
C ARG A 55 7.62 -11.04 4.78
N ARG A 56 7.36 -11.44 6.02
CA ARG A 56 6.00 -11.35 6.59
C ARG A 56 5.61 -9.89 6.80
N LYS A 57 4.49 -9.48 6.20
CA LYS A 57 3.88 -8.15 6.32
C LYS A 57 2.37 -8.30 6.59
N ARG A 58 1.70 -7.21 6.93
CA ARG A 58 0.29 -7.20 7.34
C ARG A 58 -0.46 -6.01 6.77
N VAL A 59 -1.76 -6.20 6.54
CA VAL A 59 -2.74 -5.14 6.27
C VAL A 59 -3.72 -5.10 7.43
N VAL A 60 -4.14 -3.90 7.85
CA VAL A 60 -5.13 -3.72 8.91
C VAL A 60 -6.42 -3.22 8.28
N VAL A 61 -7.54 -3.86 8.61
CA VAL A 61 -8.89 -3.39 8.27
C VAL A 61 -9.55 -2.91 9.56
N LYS A 62 -10.00 -1.66 9.56
CA LYS A 62 -10.74 -1.06 10.67
C LYS A 62 -12.08 -0.57 10.15
N VAL A 63 -13.15 -1.05 10.75
CA VAL A 63 -14.53 -0.67 10.43
C VAL A 63 -15.08 0.16 11.59
N MET A 64 -15.82 1.22 11.27
CA MET A 64 -16.45 2.15 12.22
C MET A 64 -17.80 2.56 11.63
N GLY A 65 -18.86 2.59 12.45
CA GLY A 65 -20.22 2.88 12.02
C GLY A 65 -21.26 2.19 12.92
N GLU A 66 -22.53 2.37 12.58
CA GLU A 66 -23.69 1.70 13.18
C GLU A 66 -24.35 0.75 12.16
#